data_AF-A0A183FUM2-F1
#
_entry.id   AF-A0A183FUM2-F1
#
_cell.length_a   1.000
_cell.length_b   1.000
_cell.length_c   1.000
_cell.angle_alpha   90.00
_cell.angle_beta   90.00
_cell.angle_gamma   90.00
#
_symmetry.space_group_name_H-M   'P 1'
#
loop_
_entity.id
_entity.type
_entity.pdbx_description
1 polymer ?
#
loop_
_entity_poly.entity_id
_entity_poly.type
_entity_poly.pdbx_seq_one_letter_code
_entity_poly.pdbx_strand_id
1 'polypeptide(L)'
;MKSTALAAAALDDKLFATNDIRTQYGEMTELRIRPKNSILGEKVKTVFRKGAKLWRDNTCIDIYEDTCGLSPDRIRVITDDGCSSNIGRTGGEQEISLGEGCETVANAAHELGHALGFYHTQSRHDRFEYITVNFQNIYPEHQVEFLSRTSNTNYNYGLPLDFGSIMLYDANA
;
A
#
# COMPACT_ATOMS: atom_id res chain seq x y z
N MET A 1 -20.93 6.08 11.04
CA MET A 1 -21.40 6.64 9.75
C MET A 1 -20.43 6.16 8.68
N LYS A 2 -20.93 5.52 7.61
CA LYS A 2 -20.10 4.99 6.52
C LYS A 2 -19.61 6.18 5.68
N SER A 3 -18.33 6.54 5.77
CA SER A 3 -17.72 7.52 4.86
C SER A 3 -17.13 6.76 3.67
N THR A 4 -17.87 6.71 2.58
CA THR A 4 -17.32 6.43 1.26
C THR A 4 -16.68 7.71 0.73
N ALA A 5 -15.35 7.79 0.78
CA ALA A 5 -14.60 8.76 0.00
C ALA A 5 -13.72 8.00 -1.00
N LEU A 6 -14.29 7.70 -2.18
CA LEU A 6 -13.48 7.57 -3.39
C LEU A 6 -13.06 8.99 -3.76
N ALA A 7 -11.91 9.44 -3.27
CA ALA A 7 -11.19 10.54 -3.89
C ALA A 7 -10.13 9.90 -4.80
N ALA A 8 -10.52 9.56 -6.02
CA ALA A 8 -9.55 9.41 -7.09
C ALA A 8 -9.03 10.82 -7.38
N ALA A 9 -7.95 11.22 -6.71
CA ALA A 9 -7.18 12.36 -7.14
C ALA A 9 -6.67 12.02 -8.54
N ALA A 10 -7.25 12.67 -9.55
CA ALA A 10 -6.72 12.67 -10.90
C ALA A 10 -5.35 13.36 -10.84
N LEU A 11 -4.31 12.57 -10.58
CA LEU A 11 -2.92 13.00 -10.64
C LEU A 11 -2.57 13.08 -12.13
N ASP A 12 -2.20 14.28 -12.58
CA ASP A 12 -1.82 14.60 -13.95
C ASP A 12 -0.74 13.61 -14.44
N ASP A 13 -1.09 12.80 -15.45
CA ASP A 13 -0.28 11.74 -16.08
C ASP A 13 1.14 12.19 -16.49
N LYS A 14 1.37 13.51 -16.57
CA LYS A 14 2.63 14.10 -17.02
C LYS A 14 3.70 14.21 -15.93
N LEU A 15 3.35 14.20 -14.65
CA LEU A 15 4.34 14.38 -13.58
C LEU A 15 5.09 13.09 -13.22
N PHE A 16 4.48 11.91 -13.45
CA PHE A 16 5.10 10.60 -13.21
C PHE A 16 5.99 10.11 -14.36
N ALA A 17 6.00 10.81 -15.50
CA ALA A 17 6.65 10.32 -16.73
C ALA A 17 8.14 10.70 -16.86
N THR A 18 8.69 11.55 -16.00
CA THR A 18 10.07 12.04 -16.16
C THR A 18 10.86 11.95 -14.87
N ASN A 19 11.53 10.81 -14.72
CA ASN A 19 12.50 10.42 -13.68
C ASN A 19 11.89 9.99 -12.33
N ASP A 20 11.98 8.76 -11.81
CA ASP A 20 12.39 7.48 -12.35
C ASP A 20 12.11 6.41 -11.25
N ILE A 21 10.85 5.98 -11.08
CA ILE A 21 10.55 4.78 -10.25
C ILE A 21 11.32 3.56 -10.81
N ARG A 22 11.63 3.54 -12.11
CA ARG A 22 12.39 2.48 -12.77
C ARG A 22 13.87 2.44 -12.35
N THR A 23 14.52 3.57 -12.10
CA THR A 23 15.96 3.62 -11.80
C THR A 23 16.28 3.70 -10.31
N GLN A 24 15.34 4.12 -9.46
CA GLN A 24 15.50 3.96 -8.01
C GLN A 24 15.17 2.54 -7.52
N TYR A 25 14.30 1.79 -8.22
CA TYR A 25 13.76 0.52 -7.72
C TYR A 25 13.82 -0.68 -8.70
N GLY A 26 14.59 -0.61 -9.80
CA GLY A 26 14.97 -1.72 -10.68
C GLY A 26 13.96 -2.89 -10.84
N GLU A 27 13.30 -3.00 -11.99
CA GLU A 27 12.33 -4.10 -12.27
C GLU A 27 11.28 -4.34 -11.15
N MET A 28 10.81 -3.29 -10.47
CA MET A 28 9.56 -3.31 -9.69
C MET A 28 8.30 -3.26 -10.58
N THR A 29 8.44 -3.66 -11.85
CA THR A 29 7.37 -3.61 -12.86
C THR A 29 6.56 -4.90 -12.96
N GLU A 30 6.88 -5.94 -12.18
CA GLU A 30 6.12 -7.18 -12.24
C GLU A 30 5.88 -7.77 -10.85
N LEU A 31 4.69 -7.51 -10.31
CA LEU A 31 4.24 -8.14 -9.07
C LEU A 31 3.41 -9.36 -9.41
N ARG A 32 3.90 -10.55 -9.04
CA ARG A 32 3.21 -11.80 -9.34
C ARG A 32 2.53 -12.38 -8.10
N ILE A 33 1.25 -12.72 -8.21
CA ILE A 33 0.40 -13.10 -7.07
C ILE A 33 0.05 -14.58 -7.14
N ARG A 34 0.33 -15.36 -6.09
CA ARG A 34 -0.08 -16.77 -6.04
C ARG A 34 -1.36 -16.98 -5.21
N PRO A 35 -2.48 -17.39 -5.81
CA PRO A 35 -3.56 -18.04 -5.07
C PRO A 35 -3.23 -19.52 -4.86
N LYS A 36 -3.16 -20.00 -3.61
CA LYS A 36 -3.07 -21.44 -3.32
C LYS A 36 -4.45 -22.09 -3.33
N ASN A 37 -4.53 -23.32 -3.83
CA ASN A 37 -5.65 -24.22 -3.58
C ASN A 37 -5.71 -24.59 -2.08
N SER A 38 -6.90 -24.35 -1.50
CA SER A 38 -7.36 -24.43 -0.08
C SER A 38 -6.67 -23.44 0.88
N ILE A 39 -7.32 -22.45 1.53
CA ILE A 39 -8.71 -21.96 1.65
C ILE A 39 -8.60 -20.41 1.70
N LEU A 40 -8.13 -19.74 0.64
CA LEU A 40 -8.24 -18.28 0.57
C LEU A 40 -9.68 -17.95 0.15
N GLY A 41 -10.41 -17.21 0.98
CA GLY A 41 -11.81 -16.88 0.72
C GLY A 41 -12.00 -16.20 -0.64
N GLU A 42 -13.04 -16.58 -1.39
CA GLU A 42 -13.35 -15.95 -2.69
C GLU A 42 -13.53 -14.43 -2.59
N LYS A 43 -14.02 -13.96 -1.43
CA LYS A 43 -14.08 -12.53 -1.11
C LYS A 43 -12.70 -11.88 -1.15
N VAL A 44 -11.71 -12.44 -0.44
CA VAL A 44 -10.32 -11.95 -0.39
C VAL A 44 -9.70 -11.94 -1.79
N LYS A 45 -9.84 -13.03 -2.54
CA LYS A 45 -9.37 -13.09 -3.94
C LYS A 45 -9.97 -11.97 -4.80
N THR A 46 -11.29 -11.79 -4.68
CA THR A 46 -12.03 -10.79 -5.48
C THR A 46 -11.59 -9.38 -5.15
N VAL A 47 -11.48 -9.02 -3.88
CA VAL A 47 -11.09 -7.65 -3.50
C VAL A 47 -9.63 -7.38 -3.79
N PHE A 48 -8.75 -8.37 -3.63
CA PHE A 48 -7.34 -8.22 -3.96
C PHE A 48 -7.12 -8.00 -5.45
N ARG A 49 -7.79 -8.78 -6.31
CA ARG A 49 -7.78 -8.57 -7.77
C ARG A 49 -8.26 -7.18 -8.16
N LYS A 50 -9.31 -6.68 -7.50
CA LYS A 50 -9.82 -5.31 -7.74
C LYS A 50 -8.81 -4.25 -7.29
N GLY A 51 -8.19 -4.41 -6.11
CA GLY A 51 -7.14 -3.50 -5.63
C GLY A 51 -5.92 -3.47 -6.55
N ALA A 52 -5.44 -4.64 -7.00
CA ALA A 52 -4.38 -4.76 -7.99
C ALA A 52 -4.75 -4.10 -9.33
N LYS A 53 -6.00 -4.24 -9.76
CA LYS A 53 -6.50 -3.57 -10.97
C LYS A 53 -6.47 -2.04 -10.84
N LEU A 54 -6.80 -1.48 -9.67
CA LEU A 54 -6.73 -0.03 -9.45
C LEU A 54 -5.32 0.50 -9.66
N TRP A 55 -4.30 -0.18 -9.12
CA TRP A 55 -2.90 0.19 -9.36
C TRP A 55 -2.53 0.10 -10.84
N ARG A 56 -2.89 -0.99 -11.51
CA ARG A 56 -2.63 -1.16 -12.95
C ARG A 56 -3.30 -0.15 -13.86
N ASP A 57 -4.55 0.19 -13.59
CA ASP A 57 -5.33 1.08 -14.45
C ASP A 57 -4.87 2.54 -14.35
N ASN A 58 -4.26 2.93 -13.23
CA ASN A 58 -3.94 4.33 -12.90
C ASN A 58 -2.43 4.60 -12.77
N THR A 59 -1.58 3.60 -13.03
CA THR A 59 -0.12 3.74 -12.96
C THR A 59 0.54 2.90 -14.07
N CYS A 60 1.86 2.98 -14.19
CA CYS A 60 2.64 2.11 -15.07
C CYS A 60 3.03 0.76 -14.42
N ILE A 61 2.47 0.44 -13.25
CA ILE A 61 2.78 -0.76 -12.49
C ILE A 61 1.94 -1.92 -13.01
N ASP A 62 2.62 -3.00 -13.37
CA ASP A 62 1.99 -4.21 -13.85
C ASP A 62 1.93 -5.28 -12.76
N ILE A 63 0.73 -5.83 -12.57
CA ILE A 63 0.42 -6.81 -11.53
C ILE A 63 -0.32 -8.01 -12.15
N TYR A 64 0.29 -9.18 -12.07
CA TYR A 64 -0.20 -10.41 -12.70
C TYR A 64 -0.36 -11.53 -11.69
N GLU A 65 -1.18 -12.53 -11.99
CA GLU A 65 -1.22 -13.75 -11.18
C GLU A 65 -0.07 -14.68 -11.57
N ASP A 66 0.69 -15.16 -10.59
CA ASP A 66 1.68 -16.22 -10.78
C ASP A 66 0.98 -17.57 -10.91
N THR A 67 0.46 -17.88 -12.10
CA THR A 67 -0.25 -19.14 -12.34
C THR A 67 0.67 -20.37 -12.23
N CYS A 68 1.98 -20.19 -12.46
CA CYS A 68 2.95 -21.28 -12.46
C CYS A 68 3.71 -21.39 -11.12
N GLY A 69 3.71 -20.35 -10.29
CA GLY A 69 4.40 -20.31 -9.01
C GLY A 69 5.93 -20.31 -9.11
N LEU A 70 6.48 -19.96 -10.28
CA LEU A 70 7.91 -20.05 -10.57
C LEU A 70 8.65 -18.73 -10.37
N SER A 71 7.93 -17.66 -10.04
CA SER A 71 8.52 -16.34 -9.90
C SER A 71 9.31 -16.29 -8.60
N PRO A 72 10.62 -16.00 -8.64
CA PRO A 72 11.46 -16.02 -7.45
C PRO A 72 10.99 -14.99 -6.43
N ASP A 73 10.60 -13.81 -6.92
CA ASP A 73 10.03 -12.74 -6.12
C ASP A 73 8.54 -12.60 -6.43
N ARG A 74 7.70 -12.63 -5.38
CA ARG A 74 6.24 -12.65 -5.54
C ARG A 74 5.52 -12.27 -4.25
N ILE A 75 4.26 -11.87 -4.40
CA ILE A 75 3.35 -11.70 -3.26
C ILE A 75 2.51 -12.95 -3.06
N ARG A 76 2.48 -13.42 -1.81
CA ARG A 76 1.50 -14.40 -1.33
C ARG A 76 0.43 -13.70 -0.52
N VAL A 77 -0.81 -13.73 -1.01
CA VAL A 77 -1.96 -13.21 -0.25
C VAL A 77 -2.43 -14.29 0.72
N ILE A 78 -2.53 -13.91 1.99
CA ILE A 78 -2.96 -14.78 3.09
C ILE A 78 -4.11 -14.14 3.87
N THR A 79 -4.70 -14.91 4.77
CA THR A 79 -5.64 -14.43 5.78
C THR A 79 -5.03 -14.77 7.13
N ASP A 80 -4.44 -13.77 7.77
CA ASP A 80 -3.91 -13.84 9.14
C ASP A 80 -4.63 -12.79 10.01
N ASP A 81 -4.14 -12.52 11.22
CA ASP A 81 -4.66 -11.44 12.05
C ASP A 81 -4.36 -10.05 11.43
N GLY A 82 -5.38 -9.22 11.33
CA GLY A 82 -5.29 -7.86 10.79
C GLY A 82 -4.95 -7.74 9.29
N CYS A 83 -4.70 -6.49 8.87
CA CYS A 83 -4.26 -6.13 7.53
C CYS A 83 -2.78 -5.75 7.60
N SER A 84 -1.93 -6.35 6.76
CA SER A 84 -0.49 -6.08 6.81
C SER A 84 0.24 -6.42 5.52
N SER A 85 1.37 -5.73 5.34
CA SER A 85 2.28 -5.91 4.20
C SER A 85 3.67 -5.39 4.57
N ASN A 86 4.71 -5.98 3.97
CA ASN A 86 6.05 -5.42 4.02
C ASN A 86 6.15 -4.15 3.16
N ILE A 87 7.03 -3.23 3.54
CA ILE A 87 7.29 -2.02 2.75
C ILE A 87 8.32 -2.32 1.67
N GLY A 88 7.90 -2.24 0.40
CA GLY A 88 8.74 -2.49 -0.76
C GLY A 88 8.98 -3.98 -1.04
N ARG A 89 9.85 -4.25 -2.02
CA ARG A 89 10.30 -5.59 -2.40
C ARG A 89 11.38 -6.07 -1.43
N THR A 90 11.08 -7.10 -0.66
CA THR A 90 12.02 -7.71 0.28
C THR A 90 12.91 -8.78 -0.36
N GLY A 91 12.56 -9.22 -1.58
CA GLY A 91 13.13 -10.40 -2.23
C GLY A 91 12.46 -11.69 -1.74
N GLY A 92 12.37 -12.69 -2.62
CA GLY A 92 11.65 -13.93 -2.37
C GLY A 92 10.12 -13.76 -2.35
N GLU A 93 9.44 -14.75 -1.75
CA GLU A 93 8.01 -14.66 -1.48
C GLU A 93 7.77 -13.79 -0.24
N GLN A 94 6.98 -12.72 -0.40
CA GLN A 94 6.53 -11.86 0.70
C GLN A 94 5.01 -11.91 0.85
N GLU A 95 4.52 -11.66 2.07
CA GLU A 95 3.11 -11.87 2.40
C GLU A 95 2.34 -10.54 2.45
N ILE A 96 1.09 -10.58 1.97
CA ILE A 96 0.07 -9.59 2.30
C ILE A 96 -1.04 -10.32 3.06
N SER A 97 -1.33 -9.87 4.29
CA SER A 97 -2.47 -10.35 5.05
C SER A 97 -3.71 -9.49 4.75
N LEU A 98 -4.79 -10.17 4.38
CA LEU A 98 -6.14 -9.63 4.43
C LEU A 98 -6.96 -10.52 5.37
N GLY A 99 -6.82 -10.24 6.66
CA GLY A 99 -7.56 -10.85 7.75
C GLY A 99 -9.05 -10.54 7.76
N GLU A 100 -9.73 -10.99 8.82
CA GLU A 100 -11.13 -10.67 9.05
C GLU A 100 -11.33 -9.15 9.14
N GLY A 101 -12.27 -8.60 8.35
CA GLY A 101 -12.53 -7.16 8.30
C GLY A 101 -11.66 -6.40 7.29
N CYS A 102 -10.56 -6.98 6.81
CA CYS A 102 -9.68 -6.40 5.80
C CYS A 102 -10.11 -6.68 4.37
N GLU A 103 -11.17 -7.47 4.14
CA GLU A 103 -11.52 -7.93 2.79
C GLU A 103 -12.35 -6.87 2.03
N THR A 104 -11.76 -5.69 1.90
CA THR A 104 -12.25 -4.57 1.10
C THR A 104 -11.25 -4.24 -0.02
N VAL A 105 -11.75 -3.61 -1.09
CA VAL A 105 -10.87 -3.17 -2.20
C VAL A 105 -9.89 -2.11 -1.73
N ALA A 106 -10.30 -1.24 -0.80
CA ALA A 106 -9.47 -0.17 -0.26
C ALA A 106 -8.30 -0.73 0.57
N ASN A 107 -8.58 -1.66 1.50
CA ASN A 107 -7.50 -2.30 2.28
C ASN A 107 -6.55 -3.09 1.37
N ALA A 108 -7.06 -3.84 0.40
CA ALA A 108 -6.20 -4.55 -0.54
C ALA A 108 -5.28 -3.60 -1.34
N ALA A 109 -5.80 -2.45 -1.79
CA ALA A 109 -5.00 -1.45 -2.48
C ALA A 109 -4.00 -0.74 -1.55
N HIS A 110 -4.35 -0.52 -0.29
CA HIS A 110 -3.46 0.01 0.76
C HIS A 110 -2.27 -0.94 1.00
N GLU A 111 -2.53 -2.23 1.25
CA GLU A 111 -1.47 -3.22 1.50
C GLU A 111 -0.57 -3.42 0.27
N LEU A 112 -1.14 -3.31 -0.93
CA LEU A 112 -0.36 -3.25 -2.17
C LEU A 112 0.51 -1.99 -2.24
N GLY A 113 0.01 -0.84 -1.80
CA GLY A 113 0.79 0.40 -1.67
C GLY A 113 2.01 0.20 -0.78
N HIS A 114 1.86 -0.48 0.37
CA HIS A 114 3.00 -0.88 1.19
C HIS A 114 3.99 -1.74 0.42
N ALA A 115 3.54 -2.81 -0.24
CA ALA A 115 4.44 -3.68 -1.01
C ALA A 115 5.16 -2.94 -2.16
N LEU A 116 4.56 -1.87 -2.69
CA LEU A 116 5.18 -0.99 -3.68
C LEU A 116 6.20 0.00 -3.09
N GLY A 117 6.28 0.11 -1.76
CA GLY A 117 7.26 0.94 -1.05
C GLY A 117 6.67 2.18 -0.37
N PHE A 118 5.35 2.35 -0.37
CA PHE A 118 4.73 3.50 0.29
C PHE A 118 4.65 3.28 1.80
N TYR A 119 5.18 4.23 2.56
CA TYR A 119 4.86 4.39 3.98
C TYR A 119 3.49 5.06 4.14
N HIS A 120 2.95 5.03 5.35
CA HIS A 120 1.77 5.82 5.66
C HIS A 120 2.02 7.32 5.49
N THR A 121 0.99 8.02 5.01
CA THR A 121 1.08 9.45 4.69
C THR A 121 1.27 10.31 5.94
N GLN A 122 0.69 9.92 7.08
CA GLN A 122 0.95 10.58 8.37
C GLN A 122 2.36 10.36 8.91
N SER A 123 3.15 9.47 8.32
CA SER A 123 4.56 9.29 8.69
C SER A 123 5.49 10.14 7.83
N ARG A 124 4.97 10.99 6.93
CA ARG A 124 5.80 11.88 6.12
C ARG A 124 6.73 12.75 6.95
N HIS A 125 7.90 13.03 6.38
CA HIS A 125 8.93 13.85 7.01
C HIS A 125 8.49 15.32 7.17
N ASP A 126 7.53 15.80 6.39
CA ASP A 126 7.00 17.17 6.39
C ASP A 126 5.59 17.28 7.01
N ARG A 127 5.07 16.19 7.58
CA ARG A 127 3.67 16.12 8.05
C ARG A 127 3.28 17.22 9.04
N PHE A 128 4.24 17.74 9.81
CA PHE A 128 4.00 18.69 10.89
C PHE A 128 3.51 20.06 10.36
N GLU A 129 3.66 20.29 9.06
CA GLU A 129 3.10 21.46 8.36
C GLU A 129 1.59 21.30 8.07
N TYR A 130 1.06 20.08 8.16
CA TYR A 130 -0.29 19.73 7.69
C TYR A 130 -1.17 19.10 8.78
N ILE A 131 -0.59 18.27 9.65
CA ILE A 131 -1.32 17.48 10.65
C ILE A 131 -0.62 17.51 12.01
N THR A 132 -1.43 17.42 13.07
CA THR A 132 -0.97 17.27 14.46
C THR A 132 -1.31 15.88 14.96
N VAL A 133 -0.31 15.15 15.46
CA VAL A 133 -0.49 13.86 16.12
C VAL A 133 -0.64 14.09 17.62
N ASN A 134 -1.80 13.77 18.19
CA ASN A 134 -2.01 13.83 19.63
C ASN A 134 -1.56 12.53 20.32
N PHE A 135 -0.27 12.42 20.61
CA PHE A 135 0.32 11.22 21.24
C PHE A 135 -0.31 10.83 22.58
N GLN A 136 -0.96 11.75 23.30
CA GLN A 136 -1.66 11.43 24.56
C GLN A 136 -2.90 10.55 24.34
N ASN A 137 -3.46 10.55 23.13
CA ASN A 137 -4.63 9.75 22.77
C ASN A 137 -4.25 8.41 22.12
N ILE A 138 -2.95 8.11 21.98
CA ILE A 138 -2.45 6.90 21.33
C ILE A 138 -1.94 5.95 22.39
N TYR A 139 -2.40 4.70 22.34
CA TYR A 139 -1.89 3.63 23.18
C TYR A 139 -0.35 3.55 23.09
N PRO A 140 0.39 3.51 24.22
CA PRO A 140 1.85 3.58 24.22
C PRO A 140 2.55 2.62 23.25
N GLU A 141 2.02 1.41 23.10
CA GLU A 141 2.51 0.36 22.21
C GLU A 141 2.41 0.72 20.71
N HIS A 142 1.48 1.59 20.33
CA HIS A 142 1.23 2.00 18.94
C HIS A 142 1.90 3.32 18.57
N GLN A 143 2.47 4.07 19.51
CA GLN A 143 3.07 5.38 19.25
C GLN A 143 4.20 5.34 18.20
N VAL A 144 4.89 4.21 18.08
CA VAL A 144 5.97 4.00 17.11
C VAL A 144 5.48 4.12 15.66
N GLU A 145 4.21 3.77 15.39
CA GLU A 145 3.60 3.83 14.05
C GLU A 145 3.41 5.28 13.58
N PHE A 146 3.28 6.21 14.52
CA PHE A 146 3.08 7.63 14.27
C PHE A 146 4.38 8.43 14.25
N LEU A 147 5.55 7.79 14.32
CA LEU A 147 6.83 8.49 14.19
C LEU A 147 7.05 8.98 12.75
N SER A 148 7.67 10.16 12.61
CA SER A 148 8.04 10.68 11.29
C SER A 148 9.14 9.83 10.69
N ARG A 149 9.04 9.58 9.38
CA ARG A 149 10.14 9.09 8.56
C ARG A 149 11.06 10.25 8.18
N THR A 150 12.22 9.91 7.66
CA THR A 150 13.20 10.88 7.16
C THR A 150 12.99 11.10 5.67
N SER A 151 13.50 12.21 5.13
CA SER A 151 13.47 12.46 3.67
C SER A 151 14.17 11.35 2.86
N ASN A 152 15.13 10.64 3.46
CA ASN A 152 15.84 9.52 2.82
C ASN A 152 14.96 8.26 2.68
N THR A 153 14.05 8.03 3.61
CA THR A 153 13.17 6.84 3.63
C THR A 153 11.78 7.14 3.09
N ASN A 154 11.37 8.40 3.09
CA ASN A 154 10.08 8.87 2.64
C ASN A 154 10.24 10.19 1.89
N TYR A 155 10.69 10.10 0.64
CA TYR A 155 10.76 11.24 -0.25
C TYR A 155 9.37 11.52 -0.84
N ASN A 156 8.91 12.77 -0.74
CA ASN A 156 7.56 13.18 -1.16
C ASN A 156 7.50 13.68 -2.61
N TYR A 157 8.62 13.65 -3.34
CA TYR A 157 8.72 14.12 -4.73
C TYR A 157 8.27 15.59 -4.93
N GLY A 158 8.33 16.40 -3.86
CA GLY A 158 7.85 17.79 -3.88
C GLY A 158 6.32 17.93 -3.94
N LEU A 159 5.56 16.84 -3.74
CA LEU A 159 4.10 16.87 -3.70
C LEU A 159 3.60 17.28 -2.31
N PRO A 160 2.50 18.05 -2.20
CA PRO A 160 1.88 18.38 -0.92
C PRO A 160 1.33 17.12 -0.23
N LEU A 161 0.95 17.25 1.05
CA LEU A 161 0.28 16.16 1.76
C LEU A 161 -1.14 15.96 1.18
N ASP A 162 -1.44 14.71 0.81
CA ASP A 162 -2.74 14.33 0.28
C ASP A 162 -3.63 13.73 1.38
N PHE A 163 -4.67 14.48 1.77
CA PHE A 163 -5.66 14.04 2.77
C PHE A 163 -6.61 12.94 2.23
N GLY A 164 -6.70 12.78 0.91
CA GLY A 164 -7.44 11.70 0.27
C GLY A 164 -6.59 10.44 0.02
N SER A 165 -5.31 10.47 0.43
CA SER A 165 -4.39 9.36 0.22
C SER A 165 -4.93 8.08 0.85
N ILE A 166 -4.94 7.00 0.07
CA ILE A 166 -5.28 5.66 0.58
C ILE A 166 -4.31 5.20 1.67
N MET A 167 -3.12 5.81 1.76
CA MET A 167 -2.09 5.52 2.75
C MET A 167 -2.18 6.40 4.00
N LEU A 168 -3.18 7.28 4.14
CA LEU A 168 -3.38 8.10 5.33
C LEU A 168 -4.26 7.36 6.35
N TYR A 169 -3.84 7.33 7.61
CA TYR A 169 -4.67 6.82 8.70
C TYR A 169 -5.96 7.62 8.89
N ASP A 170 -7.00 6.94 9.39
CA ASP A 170 -8.19 7.62 9.91
C ASP A 170 -7.80 8.53 11.10
N ALA A 171 -8.56 9.60 11.31
CA ALA A 171 -8.32 10.53 12.41
C ALA A 171 -8.41 9.89 13.81
N ASN A 172 -9.07 8.73 13.93
CA ASN A 172 -9.21 7.96 15.17
C ASN A 172 -8.50 6.61 15.14
N ALA A 173 -7.53 6.44 14.24
CA ALA A 173 -6.66 5.25 14.23
C ALA A 173 -5.84 5.12 15.53
#